data_AF-A0A9E2CK15-F1
#
_entry.id   AF-A0A9E2CK15-F1
#
_cell.length_a   1.000
_cell.length_b   1.000
_cell.length_c   1.000
_cell.angle_alpha   90.00
_cell.angle_beta   90.00
_cell.angle_gamma   90.00
#
_symmetry.space_group_name_H-M   'P 1'
#
loop_
_entity.id
_entity.type
_entity.pdbx_description
1 polymer ?
#
loop_
_entity_poly.entity_id
_entity_poly.type
_entity_poly.pdbx_seq_one_letter_code
_entity_poly.pdbx_strand_id
1 'polypeptide(L)'
;MSVHSKLGKWVGAVLVLASFAAAGQHRVFPERDWRNWVDSFMTEVDREARVALEQPRGSIAGERTAMAIARKVWSEHLGRDVAEAARPYRAFLRHNLWIVTGTDGIERPGDGPVLVLTRDAGAVVLIRPPRVEDQAATLEPRAAEE
;
A
#
# COMPACT_ATOMS: atom_id res chain seq x y z
N MET A 1 16.17 19.78 72.29
CA MET A 1 16.96 20.34 71.18
C MET A 1 17.70 19.20 70.50
N SER A 2 17.31 18.90 69.26
CA SER A 2 18.14 18.42 68.15
C SER A 2 17.19 17.76 67.15
N VAL A 3 16.75 18.61 66.22
CA VAL A 3 15.98 18.29 65.04
C VAL A 3 16.91 17.56 64.09
N HIS A 4 16.47 16.46 63.47
CA HIS A 4 16.92 16.09 62.13
C HIS A 4 15.81 15.26 61.46
N SER A 5 15.02 15.96 60.65
CA SER A 5 14.08 15.37 59.70
C SER A 5 14.84 14.68 58.58
N LYS A 6 14.51 13.44 58.27
CA LYS A 6 14.81 12.85 56.95
C LYS A 6 13.49 12.49 56.26
N LEU A 7 13.03 13.44 55.46
CA LEU A 7 12.12 13.22 54.34
C LEU A 7 12.83 12.30 53.33
N GLY A 8 12.34 11.07 53.18
CA GLY A 8 12.65 10.21 52.04
C GLY A 8 11.38 10.03 51.21
N LYS A 9 11.28 10.81 50.14
CA LYS A 9 10.13 10.92 49.24
C LYS A 9 9.67 9.56 48.70
N TRP A 10 8.39 9.28 48.89
CA TRP A 10 7.61 8.41 48.01
C TRP A 10 7.56 9.03 46.61
N VAL A 11 8.07 8.34 45.59
CA VAL A 11 7.69 8.60 44.20
C VAL A 11 7.42 7.25 43.55
N GLY A 12 6.15 6.86 43.52
CA GLY A 12 5.66 5.80 42.66
C GLY A 12 5.76 6.27 41.21
N ALA A 13 6.66 5.66 40.45
CA ALA A 13 6.69 5.81 39.00
C ALA A 13 5.65 4.87 38.41
N VAL A 14 4.42 5.36 38.24
CA VAL A 14 3.41 4.69 37.42
C VAL A 14 3.88 4.78 35.98
N LEU A 15 4.23 3.63 35.43
CA LEU A 15 4.61 3.42 34.04
C LEU A 15 3.38 3.62 33.16
N VAL A 16 3.17 4.82 32.62
CA VAL A 16 2.14 5.06 31.60
C VAL A 16 2.72 4.68 30.25
N LEU A 17 2.64 3.39 29.92
CA LEU A 17 2.78 2.91 28.54
C LEU A 17 1.55 3.40 27.74
N ALA A 18 1.63 4.62 27.24
CA ALA A 18 0.71 5.10 26.22
C ALA A 18 1.08 4.40 24.90
N SER A 19 0.49 3.23 24.66
CA SER A 19 0.38 2.67 23.32
C SER A 19 -0.47 3.62 22.48
N PHE A 20 0.17 4.57 21.82
CA PHE A 20 -0.45 5.26 20.71
C PHE A 20 -0.58 4.24 19.58
N ALA A 21 -1.75 3.64 19.45
CA ALA A 21 -2.20 3.16 18.16
C ALA A 21 -2.14 4.37 17.23
N ALA A 22 -1.09 4.47 16.43
CA ALA A 22 -0.99 5.46 15.37
C ALA A 22 -2.14 5.15 14.41
N ALA A 23 -3.27 5.83 14.61
CA ALA A 23 -4.32 5.90 13.62
C ALA A 23 -3.66 6.56 12.40
N GLY A 24 -3.25 5.75 11.42
CA GLY A 24 -2.58 6.20 10.22
C GLY A 24 -3.39 7.36 9.63
N GLN A 25 -2.77 8.52 9.47
CA GLN A 25 -3.39 9.61 8.75
C GLN A 25 -3.65 9.12 7.32
N HIS A 26 -4.91 8.93 6.96
CA HIS A 26 -5.28 8.58 5.60
C HIS A 26 -4.94 9.77 4.69
N ARG A 27 -3.78 9.71 4.01
CA ARG A 27 -3.31 10.80 3.15
C ARG A 27 -4.17 10.80 1.88
N VAL A 28 -4.86 11.91 1.65
CA VAL A 28 -5.66 12.11 0.44
C VAL A 28 -4.85 12.96 -0.54
N PHE A 29 -4.62 12.44 -1.74
CA PHE A 29 -3.92 13.16 -2.80
C PHE A 29 -4.91 13.87 -3.74
N PRO A 30 -4.62 15.11 -4.16
CA PRO A 30 -5.35 15.80 -5.21
C PRO A 30 -5.46 14.99 -6.50
N GLU A 31 -6.58 15.14 -7.21
CA GLU A 31 -6.82 14.44 -8.49
C GLU A 31 -5.74 14.73 -9.54
N ARG A 32 -5.13 15.92 -9.50
CA ARG A 32 -4.02 16.27 -10.40
C ARG A 32 -2.81 15.35 -10.20
N ASP A 33 -2.50 14.98 -8.96
CA ASP A 33 -1.33 14.16 -8.64
C ASP A 33 -1.53 12.72 -9.13
N TRP A 34 -2.76 12.21 -9.01
CA TRP A 34 -3.16 10.94 -9.59
C TRP A 34 -3.02 10.93 -11.12
N ARG A 35 -3.50 11.97 -11.80
CA ARG A 35 -3.36 12.07 -13.27
C ARG A 35 -1.91 12.14 -13.71
N ASN A 36 -1.10 12.98 -13.05
CA ASN A 36 0.32 13.10 -13.36
C ASN A 36 1.02 11.75 -13.19
N TRP A 37 0.72 11.02 -12.10
CA TRP A 37 1.27 9.69 -11.88
C TRP A 37 0.85 8.70 -12.98
N VAL A 38 -0.42 8.65 -13.36
CA VAL A 38 -0.90 7.78 -14.46
C VAL A 38 -0.16 8.11 -15.76
N ASP A 39 -0.02 9.39 -16.10
CA ASP A 39 0.62 9.81 -17.34
C ASP A 39 2.10 9.43 -17.35
N SER A 40 2.82 9.63 -16.24
CA SER A 40 4.21 9.17 -16.08
C SER A 40 4.31 7.65 -16.15
N PHE A 41 3.46 6.93 -15.41
CA PHE A 41 3.47 5.47 -15.35
C PHE A 41 3.21 4.83 -16.72
N MET A 42 2.37 5.44 -17.55
CA MET A 42 2.08 4.97 -18.91
C MET A 42 3.25 5.10 -19.89
N THR A 43 4.33 5.79 -19.51
CA THR A 43 5.59 5.80 -20.28
C THR A 43 6.47 4.59 -19.97
N GLU A 44 6.27 3.96 -18.81
CA GLU A 44 7.05 2.80 -18.34
C GLU A 44 6.37 1.46 -18.70
N VAL A 45 5.04 1.46 -18.86
CA VAL A 45 4.28 0.25 -19.17
C VAL A 45 4.47 -0.17 -20.62
N ASP A 46 5.09 -1.34 -20.82
CA ASP A 46 4.99 -2.07 -22.08
C ASP A 46 3.55 -2.55 -22.29
N ARG A 47 2.88 -2.00 -23.31
CA ARG A 47 1.46 -2.24 -23.58
C ARG A 47 1.22 -3.56 -24.31
N GLU A 48 2.26 -4.16 -24.86
CA GLU A 48 2.20 -5.42 -25.60
C GLU A 48 2.54 -6.60 -24.68
N ALA A 49 3.25 -6.36 -23.59
CA ALA A 49 3.53 -7.36 -22.55
C ALA A 49 2.26 -8.01 -22.02
N ARG A 50 2.35 -9.30 -21.72
CA ARG A 50 1.28 -10.09 -21.10
C ARG A 50 1.86 -10.96 -19.99
N VAL A 51 1.17 -11.02 -18.86
CA VAL A 51 1.51 -11.98 -17.81
C VAL A 51 1.05 -13.36 -18.26
N ALA A 52 2.00 -14.22 -18.65
CA ALA A 52 1.71 -15.46 -19.38
C ALA A 52 0.77 -16.44 -18.66
N LEU A 53 0.78 -16.45 -17.32
CA LEU A 53 -0.05 -17.34 -16.51
C LEU A 53 -1.48 -16.81 -16.29
N GLU A 54 -1.76 -15.58 -16.71
CA GLU A 54 -3.05 -14.94 -16.51
C GLU A 54 -3.96 -15.08 -17.73
N GLN A 55 -5.08 -15.76 -17.53
CA GLN A 55 -6.09 -15.88 -18.59
C GLN A 55 -6.84 -14.55 -18.79
N PRO A 56 -7.14 -14.17 -20.05
CA PRO A 56 -7.99 -13.03 -20.34
C PRO A 56 -9.39 -13.20 -19.75
N ARG A 57 -9.93 -12.11 -19.18
CA ARG A 57 -11.23 -12.11 -18.47
C ARG A 57 -12.40 -11.58 -19.31
N GLY A 58 -12.17 -11.40 -20.61
CA GLY A 58 -13.12 -10.76 -21.52
C GLY A 58 -13.15 -9.24 -21.35
N SER A 59 -14.01 -8.57 -22.11
CA SER A 59 -14.08 -7.11 -22.09
C SER A 59 -14.53 -6.56 -20.72
N ILE A 60 -13.88 -5.48 -20.29
CA ILE A 60 -14.07 -4.87 -18.98
C ILE A 60 -14.77 -3.53 -19.15
N ALA A 61 -16.07 -3.56 -18.84
CA ALA A 61 -17.00 -2.48 -19.13
C ALA A 61 -16.80 -1.20 -18.29
N GLY A 62 -16.16 -1.29 -17.12
CA GLY A 62 -16.04 -0.13 -16.23
C GLY A 62 -15.13 -0.32 -15.04
N GLU A 63 -14.93 0.78 -14.31
CA GLU A 63 -14.01 0.90 -13.17
C GLU A 63 -14.29 -0.13 -12.08
N ARG A 64 -15.56 -0.30 -11.69
CA ARG A 64 -15.94 -1.26 -10.64
C ARG A 64 -15.55 -2.69 -10.98
N THR A 65 -15.72 -3.08 -12.25
CA THR A 65 -15.32 -4.41 -12.72
C THR A 65 -13.79 -4.55 -12.72
N ALA A 66 -13.07 -3.52 -13.17
CA ALA A 66 -11.61 -3.51 -13.12
C ALA A 66 -11.09 -3.64 -11.68
N MET A 67 -11.68 -2.91 -10.72
CA MET A 67 -11.32 -2.99 -9.30
C MET A 67 -11.62 -4.37 -8.70
N ALA A 68 -12.77 -4.98 -9.02
CA ALA A 68 -13.11 -6.32 -8.56
C ALA A 68 -12.11 -7.37 -9.09
N ILE A 69 -11.72 -7.24 -10.36
CA ILE A 69 -10.68 -8.09 -10.97
C ILE A 69 -9.33 -7.85 -10.27
N ALA A 70 -8.96 -6.60 -10.00
CA ALA A 70 -7.72 -6.27 -9.30
C ALA A 70 -7.62 -6.92 -7.93
N ARG A 71 -8.68 -6.82 -7.11
CA ARG A 71 -8.73 -7.49 -5.81
C ARG A 71 -8.53 -9.00 -5.92
N LYS A 72 -9.18 -9.64 -6.91
CA LYS A 72 -9.04 -11.09 -7.14
C LYS A 72 -7.61 -11.45 -7.52
N VAL A 73 -7.06 -10.77 -8.53
CA VAL A 73 -5.69 -11.02 -9.01
C VAL A 73 -4.66 -10.77 -7.91
N TRP A 74 -4.77 -9.68 -7.15
CA TRP A 74 -3.86 -9.44 -6.02
C TRP A 74 -3.99 -10.49 -4.93
N SER A 75 -5.20 -10.97 -4.63
CA SER A 75 -5.38 -12.05 -3.65
C SER A 75 -4.71 -13.34 -4.09
N GLU A 76 -4.74 -13.64 -5.39
CA GLU A 76 -4.15 -14.84 -6.00
C GLU A 76 -2.61 -14.75 -6.10
N HIS A 77 -2.07 -13.58 -6.43
CA HIS A 77 -0.63 -13.40 -6.75
C HIS A 77 0.20 -12.78 -5.62
N LEU A 78 -0.39 -11.88 -4.83
CA LEU A 78 0.29 -11.12 -3.79
C LEU A 78 -0.19 -11.50 -2.38
N GLY A 79 -1.24 -12.33 -2.29
CA GLY A 79 -1.86 -12.72 -1.04
C GLY A 79 -3.06 -11.84 -0.67
N ARG A 80 -4.00 -12.46 0.05
CA ARG A 80 -5.25 -11.83 0.46
C ARG A 80 -5.04 -10.59 1.33
N ASP A 81 -4.04 -10.61 2.20
CA ASP A 81 -3.76 -9.50 3.12
C ASP A 81 -3.34 -8.24 2.37
N VAL A 82 -2.52 -8.38 1.31
CA VAL A 82 -2.14 -7.26 0.43
C VAL A 82 -3.37 -6.70 -0.27
N ALA A 83 -4.25 -7.56 -0.80
CA ALA A 83 -5.45 -7.12 -1.50
C ALA A 83 -6.44 -6.37 -0.58
N GLU A 84 -6.59 -6.79 0.68
CA GLU A 84 -7.43 -6.11 1.66
C GLU A 84 -6.82 -4.80 2.16
N ALA A 85 -5.51 -4.79 2.48
CA ALA A 85 -4.79 -3.60 2.91
C ALA A 85 -4.74 -2.51 1.83
N ALA A 86 -4.85 -2.89 0.56
CA ALA A 86 -4.87 -1.93 -0.54
C ALA A 86 -6.16 -1.08 -0.63
N ARG A 87 -7.20 -1.36 0.16
CA ARG A 87 -8.48 -0.64 0.09
C ARG A 87 -8.39 0.73 0.77
N PRO A 88 -8.86 1.83 0.15
CA PRO A 88 -9.71 1.86 -1.04
C PRO A 88 -8.94 1.80 -2.35
N TYR A 89 -9.63 1.42 -3.43
CA TYR A 89 -9.05 1.30 -4.77
C TYR A 89 -9.37 2.51 -5.64
N ARG A 90 -8.46 2.83 -6.57
CA ARG A 90 -8.70 3.75 -7.69
C ARG A 90 -8.44 3.05 -9.01
N ALA A 91 -9.21 3.39 -10.04
CA ALA A 91 -9.06 2.87 -11.39
C ALA A 91 -9.03 4.01 -12.40
N PHE A 92 -8.18 3.87 -13.41
CA PHE A 92 -8.00 4.86 -14.48
C PHE A 92 -8.02 4.14 -15.82
N LEU A 93 -8.67 4.75 -16.83
CA LEU A 93 -8.66 4.24 -18.20
C LEU A 93 -7.76 5.10 -19.09
N ARG A 94 -6.76 4.50 -19.74
CA ARG A 94 -5.88 5.15 -20.72
C ARG A 94 -5.50 4.20 -21.85
N HIS A 95 -5.63 4.62 -23.10
CA HIS A 95 -5.17 3.85 -24.28
C HIS A 95 -5.52 2.35 -24.25
N ASN A 96 -6.80 2.02 -24.01
CA ASN A 96 -7.30 0.65 -23.88
C ASN A 96 -6.78 -0.15 -22.67
N LEU A 97 -6.14 0.51 -21.69
CA LEU A 97 -5.67 -0.10 -20.45
C LEU A 97 -6.43 0.45 -19.25
N TRP A 98 -6.95 -0.46 -18.45
CA TRP A 98 -7.36 -0.19 -17.08
C TRP A 98 -6.13 -0.30 -16.18
N ILE A 99 -5.90 0.75 -15.40
CA ILE A 99 -4.85 0.84 -14.39
C ILE A 99 -5.54 0.93 -13.05
N VAL A 100 -5.33 -0.06 -12.19
CA VAL A 100 -5.96 -0.12 -10.86
C VAL A 100 -4.89 -0.08 -9.80
N THR A 101 -5.10 0.70 -8.75
CA THR A 101 -4.16 0.82 -7.64
C THR A 101 -4.85 0.94 -6.29
N GLY A 102 -4.23 0.38 -5.25
CA GLY A 102 -4.62 0.61 -3.86
C GLY A 102 -4.18 1.99 -3.37
N THR A 103 -4.93 2.55 -2.42
CA THR A 103 -4.71 3.93 -1.98
C THR A 103 -4.52 4.12 -0.48
N ASP A 104 -4.76 3.09 0.32
CA ASP A 104 -4.55 3.19 1.76
C ASP A 104 -3.08 3.03 2.15
N GLY A 105 -2.65 3.81 3.14
CA GLY A 105 -1.28 3.80 3.65
C GLY A 105 -0.20 4.23 2.65
N ILE A 106 -0.54 4.81 1.49
CA ILE A 106 0.45 5.19 0.47
C ILE A 106 1.09 6.55 0.78
N GLU A 107 2.39 6.67 0.52
CA GLU A 107 3.11 7.95 0.64
C GLU A 107 2.96 8.81 -0.62
N ARG A 108 2.80 8.19 -1.79
CA ARG A 108 2.60 8.83 -3.10
C ARG A 108 1.60 8.04 -3.95
N PRO A 109 0.94 8.68 -4.94
CA PRO A 109 0.14 7.99 -5.94
C PRO A 109 0.90 6.81 -6.58
N GLY A 110 0.28 5.63 -6.54
CA GLY A 110 0.84 4.41 -7.13
C GLY A 110 1.80 3.61 -6.26
N ASP A 111 2.07 4.02 -5.01
CA ASP A 111 2.89 3.20 -4.10
C ASP A 111 2.16 1.94 -3.61
N GLY A 112 0.83 1.91 -3.66
CA GLY A 112 0.05 0.70 -3.45
C GLY A 112 0.30 -0.36 -4.55
N PRO A 113 -0.28 -1.58 -4.42
CA PRO A 113 -0.21 -2.54 -5.52
C PRO A 113 -0.85 -1.96 -6.78
N VAL A 114 -0.35 -2.38 -7.94
CA VAL A 114 -0.88 -1.95 -9.23
C VAL A 114 -1.21 -3.15 -10.10
N LEU A 115 -2.37 -3.10 -10.74
CA LEU A 115 -2.76 -4.02 -11.80
C LEU A 115 -2.99 -3.22 -13.08
N VAL A 116 -2.41 -3.69 -14.18
CA VAL A 116 -2.71 -3.18 -15.53
C VAL A 116 -3.32 -4.30 -16.35
N LEU A 117 -4.42 -4.00 -17.02
CA LEU A 117 -5.21 -4.95 -17.79
C LEU A 117 -5.80 -4.28 -19.04
N THR A 118 -5.91 -5.02 -20.13
CA THR A 118 -6.55 -4.50 -21.34
C THR A 118 -8.07 -4.40 -21.16
N ARG A 119 -8.69 -3.36 -21.69
CA ARG A 119 -10.13 -3.13 -21.58
C ARG A 119 -10.93 -4.05 -22.49
N ASP A 120 -10.43 -4.33 -23.68
CA ASP A 120 -11.10 -5.13 -24.71
C ASP A 120 -11.12 -6.63 -24.40
N ALA A 121 -10.02 -7.17 -23.89
CA ALA A 121 -9.84 -8.61 -23.64
C ALA A 121 -9.71 -8.97 -22.16
N GLY A 122 -9.47 -8.00 -21.27
CA GLY A 122 -9.21 -8.27 -19.86
C GLY A 122 -7.93 -9.06 -19.66
N ALA A 123 -6.96 -8.93 -20.57
CA ALA A 123 -5.67 -9.59 -20.47
C ALA A 123 -4.77 -8.81 -19.51
N VAL A 124 -4.11 -9.51 -18.58
CA VAL A 124 -3.23 -8.88 -17.60
C VAL A 124 -1.91 -8.51 -18.27
N VAL A 125 -1.56 -7.23 -18.18
CA VAL A 125 -0.32 -6.65 -18.74
C VAL A 125 0.76 -6.60 -17.65
N LEU A 126 0.38 -6.21 -16.44
CA LEU A 126 1.31 -6.03 -15.32
C LEU A 126 0.62 -6.31 -13.99
N ILE A 127 1.31 -7.03 -13.10
CA ILE A 127 1.01 -7.10 -11.67
C ILE A 127 2.23 -6.53 -10.94
N ARG A 128 2.03 -5.48 -10.13
CA ARG A 128 3.09 -4.86 -9.33
C ARG A 128 2.72 -4.92 -7.84
N PRO A 129 3.58 -5.46 -6.96
CA PRO A 129 3.37 -5.38 -5.52
C PRO A 129 3.39 -3.92 -5.03
N PRO A 130 2.87 -3.64 -3.81
CA PRO A 130 3.09 -2.33 -3.20
C PRO A 130 4.59 -2.05 -3.07
N ARG A 131 4.98 -0.77 -3.19
CA ARG A 131 6.32 -0.34 -2.83
C ARG A 131 6.46 -0.43 -1.33
N VAL A 132 7.37 -1.29 -0.89
CA VAL A 132 7.86 -1.30 0.49
C VAL A 132 9.05 -0.36 0.48
N GLU A 133 8.92 0.82 1.09
CA GLU A 133 10.12 1.56 1.48
C GLU A 133 10.86 0.69 2.51
N ASP A 134 12.15 0.46 2.30
CA ASP A 134 13.00 -0.30 3.20
C ASP A 134 12.84 0.23 4.64
N GLN A 135 11.99 -0.40 5.45
CA GLN A 135 12.07 -0.34 6.91
C GLN A 135 13.22 -1.22 7.41
N ALA A 136 14.33 -1.27 6.66
CA ALA A 136 15.59 -1.90 7.06
C ALA A 136 16.37 -1.05 8.09
N ALA A 137 15.67 -0.27 8.91
CA ALA A 137 16.26 0.62 9.90
C ALA A 137 15.56 0.54 11.26
N THR A 138 15.09 -0.63 11.71
CA THR A 138 14.89 -0.92 13.15
C THR A 138 14.95 -2.42 13.42
N LEU A 139 16.04 -3.07 13.03
CA LEU A 139 16.50 -4.28 13.71
C LEU A 139 17.96 -4.03 14.04
N GLU A 140 18.20 -3.34 15.16
CA GLU A 140 19.54 -3.29 15.72
C GLU A 140 20.03 -4.73 15.93
N PRO A 141 21.30 -5.03 15.63
CA PRO A 141 21.88 -6.30 16.03
C PRO A 141 21.82 -6.33 17.56
N ARG A 142 21.08 -7.29 18.14
CA ARG A 142 21.40 -7.72 19.49
C ARG A 142 22.83 -8.22 19.43
N ALA A 143 23.75 -7.36 19.87
CA ALA A 143 25.07 -7.78 20.31
C ALA A 143 24.85 -8.92 21.30
N ALA A 144 25.19 -10.14 20.87
CA ALA A 144 25.43 -11.23 21.78
C ALA A 144 26.80 -10.93 22.41
N GLU A 145 26.78 -10.10 23.46
CA GLU A 145 27.74 -10.25 24.55
C GLU A 145 27.24 -11.41 25.42
N GLU A 146 27.93 -12.55 25.32
CA GLU A 146 28.60 -13.25 26.43
C GLU A 146 29.11 -14.62 25.96
#